data_AF-A0A6J3CBF7-F1
#
_entry.id   AF-A0A6J3CBF7-F1
#
_cell.length_a   1.000
_cell.length_b   1.000
_cell.length_c   1.000
_cell.angle_alpha   90.00
_cell.angle_beta   90.00
_cell.angle_gamma   90.00
#
_symmetry.space_group_name_H-M   'P 1'
#
loop_
_entity.id
_entity.type
_entity.pdbx_description
1 polymer ?
#
loop_
_entity_poly.entity_id
_entity_poly.type
_entity_poly.pdbx_seq_one_letter_code
_entity_poly.pdbx_strand_id
1 'polypeptide(L)'
;LSINQERIIQNNPRNNYLQDYPFNVYLYDNVHVRDGKLIITPTTLESKYGEDYVRQQLDLTQRCTGTIGTADCTRVASGPIILPPVITSKINTKNRFSFKYGRVEVRARMPTGDWLIPGIFYYQIISKINKCSLPHNSRPL
;
A
#
# COMPACT_ATOMS: atom_id res chain seq x y z
N LEU A 1 -11.36 6.65 17.81
CA LEU A 1 -11.84 7.05 16.46
C LEU A 1 -12.62 5.88 15.91
N SER A 2 -13.94 5.96 15.93
CA SER A 2 -14.80 4.99 15.26
C SER A 2 -14.63 5.24 13.77
N ILE A 3 -13.81 4.42 13.11
CA ILE A 3 -13.69 4.50 11.66
C ILE A 3 -14.90 3.75 11.13
N ASN A 4 -15.99 4.49 10.91
CA ASN A 4 -17.07 4.01 10.07
C ASN A 4 -16.46 3.74 8.70
N GLN A 5 -16.41 2.48 8.34
CA GLN A 5 -16.00 2.01 7.04
C GLN A 5 -17.12 2.30 6.06
N GLU A 6 -17.41 3.58 5.84
CA GLU A 6 -18.17 3.98 4.67
C GLU A 6 -17.22 3.91 3.49
N ARG A 7 -17.37 2.80 2.78
CA ARG A 7 -17.10 2.68 1.35
C ARG A 7 -17.39 4.02 0.67
N ILE A 8 -16.36 4.81 0.38
CA ILE A 8 -16.40 5.68 -0.79
C ILE A 8 -16.16 4.76 -1.98
N ILE A 9 -17.15 3.91 -2.27
CA ILE A 9 -17.32 3.40 -3.62
C ILE A 9 -18.24 4.41 -4.27
N GLN A 10 -17.73 5.19 -5.22
CA GLN A 10 -18.58 5.75 -6.25
C GLN A 10 -19.13 4.56 -7.04
N ASN A 11 -20.19 3.93 -6.53
CA ASN A 11 -20.92 2.87 -7.19
C ASN A 11 -21.68 3.51 -8.36
N ASN A 12 -20.98 3.81 -9.44
CA ASN A 12 -21.59 4.04 -10.74
C ASN A 12 -21.63 2.69 -11.48
N PRO A 13 -22.79 2.04 -11.59
CA PRO A 13 -22.92 0.70 -12.19
C PRO A 13 -22.63 0.66 -13.70
N ARG A 14 -22.22 1.78 -14.32
CA ARG A 14 -21.84 1.86 -15.74
C ARG A 14 -20.34 1.91 -16.02
N ASN A 15 -19.47 1.91 -15.01
CA ASN A 15 -18.03 2.05 -15.24
C ASN A 15 -17.23 0.83 -14.74
N ASN A 16 -17.27 -0.26 -15.51
CA ASN A 16 -16.50 -1.48 -15.23
C ASN A 16 -15.04 -1.41 -15.73
N TYR A 17 -14.47 -0.22 -16.00
CA TYR A 17 -13.11 -0.10 -16.54
C TYR A 17 -12.28 1.06 -15.97
N LEU A 18 -12.38 1.34 -14.68
CA LEU A 18 -11.28 2.00 -13.99
C LEU A 18 -11.06 1.25 -12.68
N GLN A 19 -10.16 0.27 -12.71
CA GLN A 19 -9.48 -0.12 -11.50
C GLN A 19 -8.86 1.17 -10.94
N ASP A 20 -9.28 1.58 -9.74
CA ASP A 20 -8.81 2.79 -9.07
C ASP A 20 -7.29 2.73 -8.89
N TYR A 21 -6.53 3.05 -9.94
CA TYR A 21 -5.08 3.13 -9.87
C TYR A 21 -4.77 4.42 -9.12
N PRO A 22 -4.21 4.34 -7.91
CA PRO A 22 -3.83 5.54 -7.20
C PRO A 22 -2.80 6.29 -8.04
N PHE A 23 -2.91 7.61 -8.08
CA PHE A 23 -2.03 8.50 -8.85
C PHE A 23 -0.63 8.64 -8.21
N ASN A 24 -0.13 7.57 -7.58
CA ASN A 24 1.17 7.53 -6.93
C ASN A 24 1.90 6.18 -7.08
N VAL A 25 3.22 6.23 -6.96
CA VAL A 25 4.15 5.10 -6.84
C VAL A 25 4.64 5.02 -5.40
N TYR A 26 4.80 3.81 -4.85
CA TYR A 26 5.35 3.62 -3.50
C TYR A 26 6.83 3.23 -3.57
N LEU A 27 7.72 4.10 -3.08
CA LEU A 27 9.16 3.86 -2.93
C LEU A 27 9.61 4.08 -1.48
N TYR A 28 10.73 3.45 -1.11
CA TYR A 28 11.28 3.54 0.25
C TYR A 28 12.01 4.85 0.54
N ASP A 29 12.42 5.58 -0.49
CA ASP A 29 13.27 6.76 -0.33
C ASP A 29 12.49 7.99 0.16
N ASN A 30 11.16 7.91 0.15
CA ASN A 30 10.24 8.98 0.55
C ASN A 30 9.79 8.87 2.02
N VAL A 31 10.41 7.97 2.80
CA VAL A 31 10.16 7.83 4.23
C VAL A 31 11.45 8.03 5.03
N HIS A 32 11.36 8.87 6.06
CA HIS A 32 12.46 9.11 6.99
C HIS A 32 11.95 9.14 8.43
N VAL A 33 12.84 8.85 9.37
CA VAL A 33 12.57 9.06 10.80
C VAL A 33 13.42 10.22 11.28
N ARG A 34 12.78 11.24 11.86
CA ARG A 34 13.46 12.37 12.51
C ARG A 34 12.76 12.71 13.80
N ASP A 35 13.51 12.91 14.89
CA ASP A 35 13.00 13.24 16.22
C ASP A 35 11.88 12.29 16.71
N GLY A 36 12.05 10.99 16.47
CA GLY A 36 11.07 9.96 16.83
C GLY A 36 9.77 10.00 16.01
N LYS A 37 9.68 10.83 14.97
CA LYS A 37 8.54 10.94 14.07
C LYS A 37 8.86 10.30 12.73
N LEU A 38 7.91 9.50 12.26
CA LEU A 38 7.90 9.01 10.90
C LEU A 38 7.39 10.11 9.97
N ILE A 39 8.21 10.49 8.98
CA ILE A 39 7.93 11.54 8.01
C ILE A 39 7.87 10.89 6.64
N ILE A 40 6.73 11.03 5.96
CA ILE A 40 6.57 10.62 4.57
C ILE A 40 6.50 11.89 3.73
N THR A 41 7.47 12.06 2.83
CA THR A 41 7.59 13.25 1.99
C THR A 41 7.37 12.85 0.54
N PRO A 42 6.23 13.19 -0.07
CA PRO A 42 6.02 12.89 -1.48
C PRO A 42 6.98 13.72 -2.34
N THR A 43 7.43 13.14 -3.45
CA THR A 43 8.24 13.82 -4.48
C THR A 43 7.63 13.52 -5.85
N THR A 44 7.91 14.32 -6.87
CA THR A 44 7.44 13.98 -8.23
C THR A 44 8.35 12.94 -8.86
N LEU A 45 7.80 12.12 -9.75
CA LEU A 45 8.54 11.17 -10.55
C LEU A 45 9.62 11.89 -11.36
N GLU A 46 9.27 13.06 -11.90
CA GLU A 46 10.18 13.91 -12.68
C GLU A 46 11.33 14.47 -11.84
N SER A 47 11.07 14.92 -10.62
CA SER A 47 12.13 15.42 -9.72
C SER A 47 13.17 14.35 -9.37
N LYS A 48 12.82 13.06 -9.50
CA LYS A 48 13.71 11.94 -9.19
C LYS A 48 14.40 11.36 -10.41
N TYR A 49 13.70 11.22 -11.53
CA TYR A 49 14.18 10.50 -12.72
C TYR A 49 14.41 11.40 -13.94
N GLY A 50 14.06 12.68 -13.88
CA GLY A 50 14.19 13.65 -14.96
C GLY A 50 12.86 14.05 -15.59
N GLU A 51 12.87 15.14 -16.35
CA GLU A 51 11.68 15.65 -17.06
C GLU A 51 11.06 14.60 -17.99
N ASP A 52 9.74 14.66 -18.17
CA ASP A 52 8.95 13.75 -19.00
C ASP A 52 9.03 12.25 -18.65
N TYR A 53 9.63 11.87 -17.51
CA TYR A 53 9.76 10.46 -17.12
C TYR A 53 8.41 9.76 -16.93
N VAL A 54 7.33 10.51 -16.72
CA VAL A 54 5.96 9.97 -16.67
C VAL A 54 5.52 9.27 -17.96
N ARG A 55 6.21 9.51 -19.09
CA ARG A 55 5.95 8.88 -20.39
C ARG A 55 6.87 7.71 -20.71
N GLN A 56 7.69 7.28 -19.76
CA GLN A 56 8.70 6.23 -19.97
C GLN A 56 8.28 4.91 -19.32
N GLN A 57 9.26 4.03 -19.11
CA GLN A 57 9.13 2.78 -18.37
C GLN A 57 9.70 2.95 -16.97
N LEU A 58 8.94 2.49 -15.97
CA LEU A 58 9.40 2.35 -14.60
C LEU A 58 9.53 0.87 -14.25
N ASP A 59 10.75 0.45 -13.95
CA ASP A 59 11.05 -0.90 -13.48
C ASP A 59 11.55 -0.89 -12.03
N LEU A 60 10.78 -1.53 -11.16
CA LEU A 60 11.07 -1.68 -9.73
C LEU A 60 11.44 -3.13 -9.37
N THR A 61 11.70 -4.02 -10.34
CA THR A 61 11.89 -5.46 -10.12
C THR A 61 12.87 -5.79 -8.99
N GLN A 62 13.96 -5.03 -8.84
CA GLN A 62 14.96 -5.28 -7.80
C GLN A 62 14.50 -4.97 -6.36
N ARG A 63 13.48 -4.13 -6.18
CA ARG A 63 13.05 -3.61 -4.87
C ARG A 63 11.55 -3.69 -4.61
N CYS A 64 10.80 -4.25 -5.55
CA CYS A 64 9.36 -4.40 -5.45
C CYS A 64 8.99 -5.49 -4.44
N THR A 65 7.93 -5.27 -3.66
CA THR A 65 7.35 -6.28 -2.74
C THR A 65 6.08 -6.93 -3.30
N GLY A 66 5.69 -6.57 -4.52
CA GLY A 66 4.57 -7.17 -5.25
C GLY A 66 5.01 -8.40 -6.04
N THR A 67 4.15 -8.84 -6.96
CA THR A 67 4.46 -9.96 -7.84
C THR A 67 5.36 -9.50 -8.99
N ILE A 68 6.56 -10.08 -9.11
CA ILE A 68 7.50 -9.74 -10.20
C ILE A 68 6.85 -10.07 -11.56
N GLY A 69 7.07 -9.20 -12.55
CA GLY A 69 6.53 -9.35 -13.90
C GLY A 69 5.08 -8.88 -14.07
N THR A 70 4.45 -8.35 -13.01
CA THR A 70 3.13 -7.71 -13.10
C THR A 70 3.23 -6.19 -13.05
N ALA A 71 2.09 -5.53 -13.28
CA ALA A 71 1.94 -4.07 -13.14
C ALA A 71 2.20 -3.54 -11.71
N ASP A 72 2.45 -4.42 -10.74
CA ASP A 72 2.89 -4.04 -9.38
C ASP A 72 4.34 -3.57 -9.37
N CYS A 73 5.19 -4.15 -10.23
CA CYS A 73 6.63 -3.95 -10.22
C CYS A 73 7.17 -3.29 -11.49
N THR A 74 6.49 -3.44 -12.62
CA THR A 74 6.91 -2.85 -13.89
C THR A 74 5.73 -2.16 -14.56
N ARG A 75 5.92 -0.92 -15.00
CA ARG A 75 4.92 -0.16 -15.76
C ARG A 75 5.58 0.52 -16.94
N VAL A 76 4.90 0.50 -18.07
CA VAL A 76 5.31 1.17 -19.31
C VAL A 76 4.18 2.10 -19.69
N ALA A 77 4.48 3.39 -19.85
CA ALA A 77 3.51 4.33 -20.39
C ALA A 77 3.15 3.95 -21.83
N SER A 78 1.89 4.12 -22.22
CA SER A 78 1.40 3.78 -23.55
C SER A 78 0.25 4.68 -23.97
N GLY A 79 0.43 5.41 -25.07
CA GLY A 79 -0.56 6.36 -25.58
C GLY A 79 -1.00 7.38 -24.52
N PRO A 80 -2.28 7.42 -24.12
CA PRO A 80 -2.77 8.33 -23.08
C PRO A 80 -2.46 7.86 -21.64
N ILE A 81 -1.97 6.62 -21.47
CA ILE A 81 -1.69 6.04 -20.15
C ILE A 81 -0.27 6.44 -19.74
N ILE A 82 -0.16 7.39 -18.82
CA ILE A 82 1.11 7.82 -18.21
C ILE A 82 1.40 7.03 -16.92
N LEU A 83 2.67 7.05 -16.48
CA LEU A 83 3.04 6.61 -15.15
C LEU A 83 2.48 7.56 -14.08
N PRO A 84 2.20 7.07 -12.86
CA PRO A 84 1.76 7.93 -11.77
C PRO A 84 2.83 8.98 -11.44
N PRO A 85 2.49 10.28 -11.42
CA PRO A 85 3.47 11.36 -11.36
C PRO A 85 4.04 11.61 -9.97
N VAL A 86 3.42 11.07 -8.91
CA VAL A 86 3.85 11.28 -7.53
C VAL A 86 4.49 10.01 -6.98
N ILE A 87 5.63 10.14 -6.34
CA ILE A 87 6.25 9.12 -5.52
C ILE A 87 5.92 9.42 -4.05
N THR A 88 5.48 8.41 -3.31
CA THR A 88 5.26 8.46 -1.87
C THR A 88 5.74 7.16 -1.23
N SER A 89 5.49 6.97 0.07
CA SER A 89 5.83 5.72 0.77
C SER A 89 4.60 5.09 1.40
N LYS A 90 4.58 3.75 1.40
CA LYS A 90 3.61 2.94 2.13
C LYS A 90 4.36 2.01 3.05
N ILE A 91 4.00 2.04 4.33
CA ILE A 91 4.61 1.20 5.35
C ILE A 91 3.53 0.26 5.85
N ASN A 92 3.92 -0.99 6.08
CA ASN A 92 3.05 -1.99 6.66
C ASN A 92 3.85 -2.77 7.72
N THR A 93 3.12 -3.33 8.68
CA THR A 93 3.70 -4.14 9.76
C THR A 93 3.60 -5.63 9.48
N LYS A 94 3.35 -6.03 8.22
CA LYS A 94 3.24 -7.45 7.84
C LYS A 94 4.50 -8.19 8.26
N ASN A 95 4.35 -9.35 8.88
CA ASN A 95 5.45 -10.17 9.42
C ASN A 95 6.29 -9.52 10.54
N ARG A 96 5.88 -8.36 11.06
CA ARG A 96 6.61 -7.65 12.14
C ARG A 96 5.75 -7.46 13.39
N PHE A 97 4.47 -7.13 13.21
CA PHE A 97 3.55 -6.91 14.31
C PHE A 97 2.13 -7.29 13.90
N SER A 98 1.47 -8.08 14.74
CA SER A 98 0.08 -8.45 14.63
C SER A 98 -0.59 -8.34 16.00
N PHE A 99 -1.86 -7.95 16.00
CA PHE A 99 -2.66 -7.88 17.21
C PHE A 99 -4.08 -8.35 16.89
N LYS A 100 -4.74 -8.96 17.89
CA LYS A 100 -6.12 -9.42 17.77
C LYS A 100 -7.08 -8.52 18.55
N TYR A 101 -6.68 -8.16 19.77
CA TYR A 101 -7.42 -7.31 20.70
C TYR A 101 -6.48 -6.28 21.31
N GLY A 102 -7.05 -5.16 21.76
CA GLY A 102 -6.31 -4.07 22.40
C GLY A 102 -6.70 -2.71 21.86
N ARG A 103 -5.92 -1.68 22.23
CA ARG A 103 -6.11 -0.30 21.79
C ARG A 103 -4.88 0.17 21.03
N VAL A 104 -5.10 0.65 19.81
CA VAL A 104 -4.06 1.29 19.00
C VAL A 104 -4.26 2.79 19.04
N GLU A 105 -3.25 3.52 19.51
CA GLU A 105 -3.21 4.98 19.45
C GLU A 105 -2.25 5.43 18.35
N VAL A 106 -2.73 6.24 17.42
CA VAL A 106 -1.89 6.86 16.38
C VAL A 106 -1.95 8.37 16.54
N ARG A 107 -0.78 9.01 16.64
CA ARG A 107 -0.63 10.46 16.63
C ARG A 107 0.05 10.85 15.33
N ALA A 108 -0.67 11.54 14.46
CA ALA A 108 -0.19 11.95 13.15
C ALA A 108 -0.61 13.39 12.84
N ARG A 109 0.19 14.07 12.01
CA ARG A 109 -0.20 15.30 11.33
C ARG A 109 -0.50 14.93 9.88
N MET A 110 -1.73 15.17 9.44
CA MET A 110 -2.13 14.88 8.07
C MET A 110 -1.54 15.92 7.11
N PRO A 111 -1.15 15.52 5.89
CA PRO A 111 -0.70 16.47 4.89
C PRO A 111 -1.84 17.41 4.48
N THR A 112 -1.48 18.64 4.10
CA THR A 112 -2.42 19.62 3.55
C THR A 112 -2.18 19.75 2.06
N GLY A 113 -3.24 19.68 1.27
CA GLY A 113 -3.18 19.82 -0.18
C GLY A 113 -4.43 19.24 -0.84
N ASP A 114 -4.73 19.74 -2.03
CA ASP A 114 -5.84 19.23 -2.82
C ASP A 114 -5.58 17.79 -3.26
N TRP A 115 -6.63 16.97 -3.23
CA TRP A 115 -6.63 15.57 -3.68
C TRP A 115 -5.67 14.63 -2.93
N LEU A 116 -5.14 15.03 -1.77
CA LEU A 116 -4.40 14.15 -0.87
C LEU A 116 -5.35 13.37 0.03
N ILE A 117 -5.24 12.04 0.00
CA ILE A 117 -6.05 11.14 0.84
C ILE A 117 -5.10 10.35 1.74
N PRO A 118 -4.74 10.88 2.94
CA PRO A 118 -3.93 10.13 3.90
C PRO A 118 -4.76 9.02 4.53
N GLY A 119 -4.15 7.85 4.73
CA GLY A 119 -4.86 6.68 5.22
C GLY A 119 -4.04 5.83 6.20
N ILE A 120 -4.69 5.44 7.29
CA ILE A 120 -4.20 4.43 8.23
C ILE A 120 -5.22 3.29 8.20
N PHE A 121 -4.77 2.12 7.79
CA PHE A 121 -5.65 0.97 7.57
C PHE A 121 -5.15 -0.26 8.33
N TYR A 122 -6.11 -1.07 8.78
CA TYR A 122 -5.84 -2.38 9.33
C TYR A 122 -6.25 -3.45 8.33
N TYR A 123 -5.44 -4.51 8.25
CA TYR A 123 -5.74 -5.67 7.41
C TYR A 123 -5.68 -6.92 8.28
N GLN A 124 -6.59 -7.85 8.03
CA GLN A 124 -6.57 -9.14 8.70
C GLN A 124 -5.46 -10.01 8.11
N ILE A 125 -4.62 -10.60 8.97
CA ILE A 125 -3.67 -11.60 8.54
C ILE A 125 -4.42 -12.93 8.55
N ILE A 126 -4.75 -13.47 7.38
CA ILE A 126 -5.25 -14.83 7.25
C ILE A 126 -4.03 -15.76 7.40
N SER A 127 -3.66 -16.07 8.64
CA SER A 127 -2.82 -17.23 8.90
C SER A 127 -3.67 -18.45 8.59
N LYS A 128 -3.26 -19.29 7.62
CA LYS A 128 -3.75 -20.67 7.56
C LYS A 128 -3.41 -21.27 8.92
N ILE A 129 -4.41 -21.40 9.78
CA ILE A 129 -4.29 -22.22 10.98
C ILE A 129 -4.05 -23.61 10.40
N ASN A 130 -2.81 -24.10 10.48
CA ASN A 130 -2.59 -25.53 10.36
C ASN A 130 -3.49 -26.14 11.43
N LYS A 131 -4.53 -26.87 11.01
CA LYS A 131 -5.35 -27.65 11.95
C LYS A 131 -4.36 -28.46 12.76
N CYS A 132 -4.29 -28.22 14.07
CA CYS A 132 -3.60 -29.15 14.96
C CYS A 132 -4.36 -30.47 14.84
N SER A 133 -3.81 -31.42 14.07
CA SER A 133 -4.27 -32.79 14.08
C SER A 133 -4.01 -33.33 15.49
N LEU A 134 -5.07 -33.50 16.28
CA LEU A 134 -4.96 -34.25 17.54
C LEU A 134 -4.45 -35.66 17.20
N PRO A 135 -3.44 -36.20 17.91
CA PRO A 135 -3.06 -37.59 17.74
C PRO A 135 -4.23 -38.47 18.18
N HIS A 136 -4.83 -39.17 17.23
CA HIS A 136 -5.76 -40.26 17.51
C HIS A 136 -4.96 -41.44 18.07
N ASN A 137 -4.69 -41.45 19.38
CA ASN A 137 -4.37 -42.70 20.04
C ASN A 137 -4.59 -42.64 21.57
N SER A 138 -5.75 -43.11 21.99
CA SER A 138 -5.93 -43.73 23.30
C SER A 138 -7.05 -44.76 23.17
N ARG A 139 -6.66 -46.00 22.84
CA ARG A 139 -7.50 -47.19 23.09
C ARG A 139 -7.72 -47.30 24.60
N PRO A 140 -8.95 -47.47 25.09
CA PRO A 140 -9.17 -47.88 26.46
C PRO A 140 -8.83 -49.37 26.62
N LEU A 141 -8.13 -49.71 27.71
CA LEU A 141 -8.20 -51.03 28.35
C LEU A 141 -9.48 -51.10 29.18
#